data_AF-A0A8K0IZT0-F1
#
_entry.id   AF-A0A8K0IZT0-F1
#
_cell.length_a   1.000
_cell.length_b   1.000
_cell.length_c   1.000
_cell.angle_alpha   90.00
_cell.angle_beta   90.00
_cell.angle_gamma   90.00
#
_symmetry.space_group_name_H-M   'P 1'
#
loop_
_entity.id
_entity.type
_entity.pdbx_description
1 polymer ?
#
loop_
_entity_poly.entity_id
_entity_poly.type
_entity_poly.pdbx_seq_one_letter_code
_entity_poly.pdbx_strand_id
1 'polypeptide(L)'
;MDAQKDPPEFILDVFTDPRSLRDVVKGILHTIFFTRFFPALSPRTRDVLDLTLPYVDDDELETMIDQRAAALERQLDVERSSGGRDASTNGGARGQVAVRFFEKRRRKAWLSRGDEEVCWESWTLKVTVAEPRTES
;
A
#
# COMPACT_ATOMS: atom_id res chain seq x y z
N MET A 1 -16.24 30.14 -4.10
CA MET A 1 -15.84 28.94 -4.84
C MET A 1 -14.53 28.51 -4.22
N ASP A 2 -14.58 27.62 -3.25
CA ASP A 2 -13.37 27.13 -2.60
C ASP A 2 -12.56 26.38 -3.65
N ALA A 3 -11.34 26.83 -3.92
CA ALA A 3 -10.44 26.14 -4.83
C ALA A 3 -10.25 24.73 -4.28
N GLN A 4 -10.68 23.72 -5.04
CA GLN A 4 -10.44 22.31 -4.72
C GLN A 4 -8.92 22.13 -4.68
N LYS A 5 -8.36 22.14 -3.47
CA LYS A 5 -6.93 21.88 -3.25
C LYS A 5 -6.68 20.42 -3.62
N ASP A 6 -5.63 20.17 -4.39
CA ASP A 6 -5.25 18.80 -4.73
C ASP A 6 -5.05 17.99 -3.43
N PRO A 7 -5.55 16.73 -3.36
CA PRO A 7 -5.42 15.93 -2.17
C PRO A 7 -3.95 15.63 -1.88
N PRO A 8 -3.52 15.58 -0.60
CA PRO A 8 -2.18 15.16 -0.24
C PRO A 8 -1.84 13.78 -0.83
N GLU A 9 -0.64 13.68 -1.41
CA GLU A 9 -0.07 12.46 -1.96
C GLU A 9 1.23 12.12 -1.25
N PHE A 10 1.33 10.88 -0.79
CA PHE A 10 2.51 10.32 -0.13
C PHE A 10 3.07 9.17 -0.96
N ILE A 11 4.38 9.18 -1.20
CA ILE A 11 5.07 8.13 -1.94
C ILE A 11 6.12 7.53 -1.02
N LEU A 12 6.05 6.22 -0.82
CA LEU A 12 6.99 5.46 -0.01
C LEU A 12 7.77 4.51 -0.93
N ASP A 13 9.08 4.70 -1.00
CA ASP A 13 9.97 3.76 -1.67
C ASP A 13 10.36 2.66 -0.68
N VAL A 14 9.95 1.43 -0.98
CA VAL A 14 10.13 0.25 -0.13
C VAL A 14 11.12 -0.70 -0.80
N PHE A 15 12.22 -0.99 -0.11
CA PHE A 15 13.21 -1.97 -0.55
C PHE A 15 13.14 -3.17 0.39
N THR A 16 12.96 -4.36 -0.18
CA THR A 16 12.80 -5.59 0.60
C THR A 16 13.40 -6.78 -0.13
N ASP A 17 13.71 -7.83 0.61
CA ASP A 17 14.03 -9.13 0.05
C ASP A 17 12.73 -9.94 -0.21
N PRO A 18 12.80 -11.02 -1.02
CA PRO A 18 11.66 -11.88 -1.34
C PRO A 18 10.92 -12.44 -0.12
N ARG A 19 11.64 -12.80 0.95
CA ARG A 19 11.07 -13.51 2.10
C ARG A 19 10.27 -12.57 3.00
N SER A 20 10.69 -11.31 3.06
CA SER A 20 10.08 -10.29 3.92
C SER A 20 9.00 -9.47 3.22
N LEU A 21 8.88 -9.57 1.89
CA LEU A 21 8.02 -8.72 1.05
C LEU A 21 6.58 -8.62 1.58
N ARG A 22 5.94 -9.76 1.81
CA ARG A 22 4.53 -9.80 2.21
C ARG A 22 4.34 -9.15 3.57
N ASP A 23 5.18 -9.48 4.55
CA ASP A 23 5.08 -8.95 5.91
C ASP A 23 5.37 -7.45 5.98
N VAL A 24 6.36 -6.97 5.23
CA VAL A 24 6.68 -5.54 5.13
C VAL A 24 5.51 -4.75 4.50
N VAL A 25 4.98 -5.21 3.37
CA VAL A 25 3.86 -4.54 2.69
C VAL A 25 2.62 -4.53 3.58
N LYS A 26 2.28 -5.66 4.20
CA LYS A 26 1.17 -5.74 5.17
C LYS A 26 1.43 -4.78 6.33
N GLY A 27 2.63 -4.79 6.91
CA GLY A 27 3.08 -3.90 7.98
C GLY A 27 2.75 -2.43 7.73
N ILE A 28 3.20 -1.92 6.58
CA ILE A 28 2.98 -0.54 6.15
C ILE A 28 1.49 -0.27 5.93
N LEU A 29 0.77 -1.17 5.24
CA LEU A 29 -0.65 -0.98 4.96
C LEU A 29 -1.50 -0.87 6.22
N HIS A 30 -1.33 -1.75 7.22
CA HIS A 30 -2.08 -1.59 8.47
C HIS A 30 -1.66 -0.33 9.23
N THR A 31 -0.40 0.09 9.15
CA THR A 31 0.02 1.34 9.81
C THR A 31 -0.70 2.54 9.19
N ILE A 32 -0.80 2.59 7.86
CA ILE A 32 -1.57 3.61 7.14
C ILE A 32 -3.04 3.55 7.59
N PHE A 33 -3.67 2.37 7.53
CA PHE A 33 -5.06 2.22 7.94
C PHE A 33 -5.28 2.54 9.41
N PHE A 34 -4.39 2.18 10.33
CA PHE A 34 -4.52 2.51 11.75
C PHE A 34 -4.65 4.02 11.98
N THR A 35 -3.96 4.85 11.18
CA THR A 35 -4.07 6.32 11.26
C THR A 35 -5.27 6.90 10.50
N ARG A 36 -6.05 6.07 9.80
CA ARG A 36 -7.14 6.48 8.90
C ARG A 36 -8.42 5.63 9.05
N PHE A 37 -8.45 4.71 10.00
CA PHE A 37 -9.58 3.85 10.30
C PHE A 37 -10.49 4.61 11.27
N PHE A 38 -11.67 5.00 10.79
CA PHE A 38 -12.62 5.80 11.56
C PHE A 38 -13.35 5.05 12.68
N PRO A 39 -13.63 3.73 12.57
CA PRO A 39 -14.17 2.97 13.70
C PRO A 39 -13.25 3.01 14.92
N ALA A 40 -13.84 2.87 16.11
CA ALA A 40 -13.06 2.74 17.33
C ALA A 40 -12.22 1.46 17.29
N LEU A 41 -10.93 1.58 17.62
CA LEU A 41 -9.99 0.49 17.65
C LEU A 41 -9.44 0.26 19.06
N SER A 42 -9.21 -1.01 19.38
CA SER A 42 -8.38 -1.37 20.52
C SER A 42 -6.91 -1.26 20.10
N PRO A 43 -6.07 -0.52 20.84
CA PRO A 43 -4.65 -0.40 20.51
C PRO A 43 -3.98 -1.78 20.54
N ARG A 44 -3.44 -2.20 19.40
CA ARG A 44 -2.66 -3.44 19.28
C ARG A 44 -1.48 -3.22 18.37
N THR A 45 -0.45 -4.03 18.57
CA THR A 45 0.80 -3.98 17.82
C THR A 45 1.17 -5.35 17.29
N ARG A 46 2.03 -5.37 16.28
CA ARG A 46 2.68 -6.58 15.76
C ARG A 46 4.11 -6.25 15.36
N ASP A 47 4.95 -7.25 15.40
CA ASP A 47 6.35 -7.10 14.99
C ASP A 47 6.47 -7.35 13.48
N VAL A 48 7.15 -6.45 12.80
CA VAL A 48 7.51 -6.54 11.38
C VAL A 48 9.00 -6.25 11.30
N LEU A 49 9.79 -7.29 11.02
CA LEU A 49 11.25 -7.24 11.16
C LEU A 49 11.64 -6.85 12.60
N ASP A 50 12.39 -5.76 12.77
CA ASP A 50 12.85 -5.18 14.03
C ASP A 50 11.95 -4.03 14.53
N LEU A 51 10.80 -3.81 13.90
CA LEU A 51 9.87 -2.73 14.23
C LEU A 51 8.58 -3.28 14.85
N THR A 52 8.16 -2.69 15.97
CA THR A 52 6.82 -2.91 16.54
C THR A 52 5.87 -1.86 15.98
N LEU A 53 4.96 -2.26 15.10
CA LEU A 53 4.03 -1.38 14.39
C LEU A 53 2.59 -1.56 14.88
N PRO A 54 1.76 -0.48 14.89
CA PRO A 54 0.34 -0.62 15.19
C PRO A 54 -0.38 -1.39 14.08
N TYR A 55 -1.43 -2.14 14.46
CA TYR A 55 -2.27 -2.83 13.49
C TYR A 55 -3.76 -2.69 13.81
N VAL A 56 -4.58 -2.77 12.76
CA VAL A 56 -6.05 -2.78 12.85
C VAL A 56 -6.54 -4.22 12.93
N ASP A 57 -7.25 -4.57 14.01
CA ASP A 57 -7.85 -5.89 14.28
C ASP A 57 -9.24 -5.98 13.65
N ASP A 58 -9.29 -6.06 12.32
CA ASP A 58 -10.52 -6.14 11.53
C ASP A 58 -10.36 -7.16 10.40
N ASP A 59 -11.22 -8.19 10.37
CA ASP A 59 -11.10 -9.35 9.48
C ASP A 59 -11.27 -8.99 8.00
N GLU A 60 -12.15 -8.03 7.69
CA GLU A 60 -12.41 -7.58 6.33
C GLU A 60 -11.19 -6.82 5.78
N LEU A 61 -10.65 -5.90 6.58
CA LEU A 61 -9.44 -5.16 6.25
C LEU A 61 -8.22 -6.08 6.12
N GLU A 62 -8.01 -7.00 7.05
CA GLU A 62 -6.92 -8.00 6.99
C GLU A 62 -7.03 -8.81 5.69
N THR A 63 -8.22 -9.30 5.36
CA THR A 63 -8.46 -10.06 4.13
C THR A 63 -8.15 -9.23 2.88
N MET A 64 -8.59 -7.96 2.84
CA MET A 64 -8.30 -7.07 1.72
C MET A 64 -6.80 -6.81 1.57
N ILE A 65 -6.11 -6.51 2.67
CA ILE A 65 -4.68 -6.26 2.70
C ILE A 65 -3.92 -7.51 2.23
N ASP A 66 -4.29 -8.69 2.74
CA ASP A 66 -3.64 -9.96 2.40
C ASP A 66 -3.79 -10.29 0.92
N GLN A 67 -4.99 -10.13 0.35
CA GLN A 67 -5.23 -10.33 -1.07
C GLN A 67 -4.40 -9.40 -1.95
N ARG A 68 -4.26 -8.12 -1.58
CA ARG A 68 -3.48 -7.14 -2.35
C ARG A 68 -1.98 -7.38 -2.23
N ALA A 69 -1.49 -7.71 -1.03
CA ALA A 69 -0.08 -8.07 -0.83
C ALA A 69 0.28 -9.34 -1.59
N ALA A 70 -0.55 -10.38 -1.55
CA ALA A 70 -0.33 -11.62 -2.29
C ALA A 70 -0.39 -11.42 -3.82
N ALA A 71 -1.25 -10.51 -4.31
CA ALA A 71 -1.29 -10.17 -5.73
C ALA A 71 0.00 -9.45 -6.17
N LEU A 72 0.50 -8.51 -5.37
CA LEU A 72 1.76 -7.83 -5.62
C LEU A 72 2.94 -8.81 -5.65
N GLU A 73 3.03 -9.71 -4.66
CA GLU A 73 4.07 -10.74 -4.58
C GLU A 73 4.11 -11.61 -5.84
N ARG A 74 2.95 -12.13 -6.27
CA ARG A 74 2.86 -12.92 -7.51
C ARG A 74 3.28 -12.14 -8.75
N GLN A 75 2.91 -10.86 -8.85
CA GLN A 75 3.35 -10.01 -9.96
C GLN A 75 4.88 -9.90 -9.99
N LEU A 76 5.47 -9.62 -8.84
CA LEU A 76 6.92 -9.48 -8.69
C LEU A 76 7.67 -10.80 -8.93
N ASP A 77 7.09 -11.95 -8.58
CA ASP A 77 7.64 -13.28 -8.92
C ASP A 77 7.68 -13.53 -10.43
N VAL A 78 6.62 -13.14 -11.15
CA VAL A 78 6.57 -13.25 -12.62
C VAL A 78 7.60 -12.33 -13.27
N GLU A 79 7.76 -11.09 -12.78
CA GLU A 79 8.80 -10.18 -13.28
C GLU A 79 10.21 -10.71 -13.03
N ARG A 80 10.47 -11.26 -11.83
CA ARG A 80 11.76 -11.90 -11.49
C ARG A 80 12.08 -13.09 -12.39
N SER A 81 11.10 -13.95 -12.64
CA SER A 81 11.28 -15.16 -13.44
C SER A 81 11.34 -14.90 -14.95
N SER A 82 10.75 -13.80 -15.42
CA SER A 82 10.75 -13.40 -16.85
C SER A 82 11.98 -12.57 -17.26
N GLY A 83 12.70 -11.96 -16.31
CA GLY A 83 13.88 -11.10 -16.53
C GLY A 83 15.18 -11.79 -17.01
N GLY A 84 15.12 -13.05 -17.44
CA GLY A 84 16.31 -13.87 -17.79
C GLY A 84 16.97 -13.61 -19.15
N ARG A 85 16.85 -12.43 -19.78
CA ARG A 85 17.48 -12.18 -21.12
C ARG A 85 18.19 -10.85 -21.34
N ASP A 86 18.07 -9.86 -20.46
CA ASP A 86 18.85 -8.61 -20.56
C ASP A 86 19.56 -8.31 -19.23
N ALA A 87 20.59 -9.11 -18.93
CA ALA A 87 21.46 -8.98 -17.77
C ALA A 87 22.45 -7.79 -17.89
N SER A 88 21.99 -6.62 -18.35
CA SER A 88 22.81 -5.40 -18.44
C SER A 88 22.37 -4.29 -17.48
N THR A 89 21.26 -4.44 -16.76
CA THR A 89 20.88 -3.50 -15.70
C THR A 89 20.57 -4.22 -14.40
N ASN A 90 21.28 -3.82 -13.36
CA ASN A 90 21.36 -4.35 -12.00
C ASN A 90 20.04 -4.16 -11.20
N GLY A 91 18.87 -4.41 -11.80
CA GLY A 91 17.56 -4.01 -11.28
C GLY A 91 16.71 -5.18 -10.80
N GLY A 92 16.45 -5.27 -9.50
CA GLY A 92 15.44 -6.17 -8.93
C GLY A 92 14.02 -5.90 -9.46
N ALA A 93 13.06 -6.79 -9.20
CA ALA A 93 11.68 -6.63 -9.65
C ALA A 93 10.99 -5.47 -8.95
N ARG A 94 10.07 -4.78 -9.63
CA ARG A 94 9.46 -3.54 -9.14
C ARG A 94 7.96 -3.55 -9.34
N GLY A 95 7.23 -3.14 -8.31
CA GLY A 95 5.78 -3.10 -8.32
C GLY A 95 5.28 -1.99 -7.41
N GLN A 96 3.96 -1.79 -7.38
CA GLN A 96 3.40 -0.80 -6.48
C GLN A 96 1.99 -1.18 -6.01
N VAL A 97 1.64 -0.66 -4.83
CA VAL A 97 0.29 -0.70 -4.28
C VAL A 97 -0.10 0.71 -3.88
N ALA A 98 -1.33 1.12 -4.18
CA ALA A 98 -1.86 2.41 -3.81
C ALA A 98 -3.06 2.27 -2.86
N VAL A 99 -3.11 3.13 -1.84
CA VAL A 99 -4.25 3.31 -0.94
C VAL A 99 -4.81 4.70 -1.19
N ARG A 100 -6.12 4.81 -1.40
CA ARG A 100 -6.78 6.10 -1.62
C ARG A 100 -8.01 6.19 -0.73
N PHE A 101 -8.14 7.31 -0.04
CA PHE A 101 -9.28 7.58 0.84
C PHE A 101 -10.24 8.54 0.15
N PHE A 102 -11.53 8.19 0.17
CA PHE A 102 -12.59 8.93 -0.49
C PHE A 102 -13.64 9.39 0.51
N GLU A 103 -14.24 10.56 0.25
CA GLU A 103 -15.40 11.08 0.95
C GLU A 103 -16.60 11.05 0.00
N LYS A 104 -17.76 10.59 0.49
CA LYS A 104 -19.02 10.71 -0.23
C LYS A 104 -19.61 12.09 -0.02
N ARG A 105 -19.62 12.91 -1.05
CA ARG A 105 -20.15 14.27 -1.04
C ARG A 105 -21.47 14.34 -1.81
N ARG A 106 -22.54 14.73 -1.13
CA ARG A 106 -23.83 14.99 -1.79
C ARG A 106 -23.76 16.31 -2.56
N ARG A 107 -23.95 16.28 -3.88
CA ARG A 107 -24.00 17.52 -4.67
C ARG A 107 -25.26 18.32 -4.32
N LYS A 108 -25.07 19.55 -3.84
CA LYS A 108 -26.15 20.54 -3.69
C LYS A 108 -26.38 21.27 -5.02
N ALA A 109 -26.79 20.53 -6.05
CA ALA A 109 -27.28 21.12 -7.29
C ALA A 109 -28.75 20.70 -7.45
N TRP A 110 -29.65 21.68 -7.54
CA TRP A 110 -31.10 21.48 -7.63
C TRP A 110 -31.55 20.59 -8.81
N LEU A 111 -30.64 20.28 -9.76
CA LEU A 111 -30.89 19.45 -10.93
C LEU A 111 -30.02 18.18 -11.04
N SER A 112 -29.05 17.97 -10.14
CA SER A 112 -28.19 16.79 -10.17
C SER A 112 -28.39 15.98 -8.89
N ARG A 113 -29.14 14.87 -9.01
CA ARG A 113 -29.17 13.84 -7.99
C ARG A 113 -28.00 12.89 -8.24
N GLY A 114 -27.00 12.93 -7.37
CA GLY A 114 -25.90 11.97 -7.37
C GLY A 114 -24.95 12.23 -6.21
N ASP A 115 -24.53 11.15 -5.55
CA ASP A 115 -23.41 11.17 -4.61
C ASP A 115 -22.10 11.15 -5.43
N GLU A 116 -21.14 11.98 -5.04
CA GLU A 116 -19.81 12.04 -5.65
C GLU A 116 -18.78 11.46 -4.67
N GLU A 117 -17.86 10.63 -5.15
CA GLU A 117 -16.71 10.18 -4.38
C GLU A 117 -15.52 11.10 -4.66
N VAL A 118 -15.07 11.82 -3.64
CA VAL A 118 -13.95 12.76 -3.74
C VAL A 118 -12.75 12.17 -3.01
N CYS A 119 -11.66 11.90 -3.74
CA CYS A 119 -10.41 11.48 -3.12
C CYS A 119 -9.85 12.63 -2.29
N TRP A 120 -9.56 12.38 -1.02
CA TRP A 120 -9.01 13.39 -0.12
C TRP A 120 -7.60 13.05 0.36
N GLU A 121 -7.09 11.85 0.12
CA GLU A 121 -5.70 11.45 0.45
C GLU A 121 -5.27 10.21 -0.36
N SER A 122 -4.00 10.18 -0.79
CA SER A 122 -3.42 9.06 -1.54
C SER A 122 -2.04 8.65 -1.01
N TRP A 123 -1.82 7.35 -0.89
CA TRP A 123 -0.53 6.73 -0.55
C TRP A 123 -0.13 5.77 -1.66
N THR A 124 1.11 5.87 -2.13
CA THR A 124 1.69 4.95 -3.11
C THR A 124 2.93 4.30 -2.53
N LEU A 125 2.89 2.97 -2.36
CA LEU A 125 4.04 2.16 -1.95
C LEU A 125 4.71 1.65 -3.23
N LYS A 126 5.89 2.17 -3.55
CA LYS A 126 6.73 1.71 -4.66
C LYS A 126 7.69 0.66 -4.12
N VAL A 127 7.49 -0.60 -4.48
CA VAL A 127 8.21 -1.73 -3.92
C VAL A 127 9.28 -2.19 -4.92
N THR A 128 10.52 -2.29 -4.46
CA THR A 128 11.63 -2.91 -5.18
C THR A 128 12.10 -4.14 -4.40
N VAL A 129 12.09 -5.30 -5.07
CA VAL A 129 12.54 -6.57 -4.49
C VAL A 129 13.90 -6.93 -5.07
N ALA A 130 14.90 -7.06 -4.20
CA ALA A 130 16.25 -7.47 -4.58
C ALA A 130 16.80 -8.52 -3.60
N GLU A 131 17.63 -9.44 -4.10
CA GLU A 131 18.35 -10.36 -3.24
C GLU A 131 19.48 -9.61 -2.51
N PRO A 132 19.66 -9.82 -1.18
CA PRO A 132 20.81 -9.29 -0.47
C PRO A 132 22.09 -9.87 -1.06
N ARG A 133 23.02 -9.03 -1.51
CA ARG A 133 24.34 -9.50 -1.91
C ARG A 133 25.12 -9.84 -0.65
N THR A 134 25.38 -11.11 -0.40
CA THR A 134 26.39 -11.50 0.59
C THR A 134 27.76 -11.13 0.04
N GLU A 135 28.50 -10.25 0.72
CA GLU A 135 29.93 -10.10 0.46
C GLU A 135 30.63 -11.40 0.88
N SER A 136 31.49 -11.94 0.00
CA SER A 136 32.30 -13.14 0.22
C SER A 136 33.61 -12.84 0.92
#